data_AF-A0AAY4E9Y3-F1
#
_entry.id   AF-A0AAY4E9Y3-F1
#
_cell.length_a   1.000
_cell.length_b   1.000
_cell.length_c   1.000
_cell.angle_alpha   90.00
_cell.angle_beta   90.00
_cell.angle_gamma   90.00
#
_symmetry.space_group_name_H-M   'P 1'
#
loop_
_entity.id
_entity.type
_entity.pdbx_description
1 polymer ?
#
loop_
_entity_poly.entity_id
_entity_poly.type
_entity_poly.pdbx_seq_one_letter_code
_entity_poly.pdbx_strand_id
1 'polypeptide(L)'
;MLLQFGQQHNGTVSALSSFQLLWNLALQELDRPKLQLLALSSVGIGLTYFLVWRRKAKKSIPLGDGWWGHGQQTLRDDNKIYPFKVETSEDEINDLHRRIDQMRYTEPLEDCGFQYGFNSNYLQKVVSYWRNQFDWKKQVAKLNEYPHFKTNIEGLDVHFVHVRAPHRPGQKVLPLMLVHGWPGSFFEFYKILPLLTDTKDDLAFEVICPSIPGYGFSEAPHKQGESETLLKKRFLESNYDHNATFLNTFLLGFCSLDAARIFLKLMERLGFNKFYLQGGDWGSLITTNMAQMKPQ
;
A
#
# COMPACT_ATOMS: atom_id res chain seq x y z
N MET A 1 -16.11 -9.05 -74.61
CA MET A 1 -14.63 -9.15 -74.51
C MET A 1 -14.31 -9.07 -73.02
N LEU A 2 -14.26 -10.22 -72.33
CA LEU A 2 -13.08 -10.80 -71.62
C LEU A 2 -12.69 -9.99 -70.36
N LEU A 3 -12.43 -10.48 -69.13
CA LEU A 3 -12.24 -11.76 -68.40
C LEU A 3 -12.36 -11.41 -66.88
N GLN A 4 -13.01 -12.16 -65.97
CA GLN A 4 -12.62 -13.38 -65.22
C GLN A 4 -11.66 -13.23 -64.00
N PHE A 5 -12.09 -13.82 -62.86
CA PHE A 5 -11.38 -14.31 -61.63
C PHE A 5 -10.86 -13.30 -60.58
N GLY A 6 -10.93 -13.55 -59.25
CA GLY A 6 -11.33 -14.70 -58.40
C GLY A 6 -11.50 -14.27 -56.90
N GLN A 7 -12.32 -14.99 -56.09
CA GLN A 7 -11.95 -15.82 -54.90
C GLN A 7 -11.23 -15.09 -53.73
N GLN A 8 -11.45 -15.25 -52.41
CA GLN A 8 -12.20 -16.17 -51.53
C GLN A 8 -12.08 -15.65 -50.06
N HIS A 9 -13.06 -15.90 -49.17
CA HIS A 9 -12.89 -16.52 -47.82
C HIS A 9 -14.11 -16.30 -46.89
N ASN A 10 -14.93 -17.35 -46.74
CA ASN A 10 -15.95 -17.53 -45.69
C ASN A 10 -15.57 -18.78 -44.91
N GLY A 11 -15.17 -18.65 -43.63
CA GLY A 11 -14.67 -19.79 -42.84
C GLY A 11 -15.11 -19.87 -41.38
N THR A 12 -15.77 -18.86 -40.83
CA THR A 12 -16.03 -18.79 -39.37
C THR A 12 -17.50 -18.97 -38.97
N VAL A 13 -18.45 -18.83 -39.90
CA VAL A 13 -19.90 -18.88 -39.60
C VAL A 13 -20.48 -20.31 -39.60
N SER A 14 -19.82 -21.31 -40.21
CA SER A 14 -20.37 -22.67 -40.29
C SER A 14 -20.14 -23.53 -39.05
N ALA A 15 -19.08 -23.28 -38.27
CA ALA A 15 -18.71 -24.17 -37.17
C ALA A 15 -19.72 -24.14 -36.01
N LEU A 16 -20.28 -22.98 -35.68
CA LEU A 16 -21.24 -22.81 -34.59
C LEU A 16 -22.61 -23.44 -34.92
N SER A 17 -23.08 -23.29 -36.16
CA SER A 17 -24.36 -23.87 -36.60
C SER A 17 -24.28 -25.40 -36.73
N SER A 18 -23.15 -25.93 -37.22
CA SER A 18 -22.90 -27.37 -37.27
C SER A 18 -22.79 -27.99 -35.87
N PHE A 19 -22.12 -27.32 -34.92
CA PHE A 19 -22.03 -27.80 -33.55
C PHE A 19 -23.39 -27.88 -32.87
N GLN A 20 -24.22 -26.85 -33.03
CA GLN A 20 -25.54 -26.80 -32.42
C GLN A 20 -26.51 -27.83 -33.01
N LEU A 21 -26.39 -28.11 -34.32
CA LEU A 21 -27.16 -29.17 -34.98
C LEU A 21 -26.75 -30.57 -34.47
N LEU A 22 -25.44 -30.84 -34.39
CA LEU A 22 -24.91 -32.11 -33.88
C LEU A 22 -25.25 -32.32 -32.41
N TRP A 23 -25.23 -31.25 -31.61
CA TRP A 23 -25.62 -31.27 -30.20
C TRP A 23 -27.10 -31.62 -30.02
N ASN A 24 -27.97 -31.02 -30.82
CA ASN A 24 -29.41 -31.30 -30.77
C ASN A 24 -29.74 -32.72 -31.22
N LEU A 25 -29.05 -33.25 -32.24
CA LEU A 25 -29.20 -34.64 -32.68
C LEU A 25 -28.72 -35.63 -31.61
N ALA A 26 -27.58 -35.36 -30.97
CA ALA A 26 -27.07 -36.19 -29.88
C ALA A 26 -28.03 -36.25 -28.68
N LEU A 27 -28.72 -35.14 -28.37
CA LEU A 27 -29.74 -35.09 -27.31
C LEU A 27 -31.01 -35.88 -27.66
N GLN A 28 -31.35 -36.01 -28.94
CA GLN A 28 -32.51 -36.79 -29.39
C GLN A 28 -32.29 -38.30 -29.33
N GLU A 29 -31.04 -38.78 -29.38
CA GLU A 29 -30.71 -40.21 -29.24
C GLU A 29 -30.67 -40.70 -27.78
N LEU A 30 -30.77 -39.80 -26.80
CA LEU A 30 -30.71 -40.12 -25.38
C LEU A 30 -32.10 -40.42 -24.80
N ASP A 31 -32.26 -41.59 -24.20
CA ASP A 31 -33.46 -41.96 -23.44
C ASP A 31 -33.57 -41.18 -22.11
N ARG A 32 -34.77 -41.15 -21.50
CA ARG A 32 -35.01 -40.42 -20.24
C ARG A 32 -34.00 -40.72 -19.11
N PRO A 33 -33.61 -41.99 -18.83
CA PRO A 33 -32.63 -42.25 -17.78
C PRO A 33 -31.24 -41.71 -18.11
N LYS A 34 -30.79 -41.75 -19.38
CA LYS A 34 -29.51 -41.14 -19.77
C LYS A 34 -29.55 -39.61 -19.73
N LEU A 35 -30.68 -38.98 -20.07
CA LEU A 35 -30.89 -37.53 -19.90
C LEU A 35 -30.82 -37.12 -18.42
N GLN A 36 -31.43 -37.90 -17.51
CA GLN A 36 -31.32 -37.68 -16.07
C GLN A 36 -29.88 -37.82 -15.57
N LEU A 37 -29.14 -38.81 -16.07
CA LEU A 37 -27.72 -39.01 -15.74
C LEU A 37 -26.85 -37.83 -16.23
N LEU A 38 -27.12 -37.31 -17.42
CA LEU A 38 -26.42 -36.14 -17.98
C LEU A 38 -26.70 -34.86 -17.18
N ALA A 39 -27.94 -34.66 -16.74
CA ALA A 39 -28.31 -33.52 -15.89
C ALA A 39 -27.65 -33.63 -14.51
N LEU A 40 -27.67 -34.81 -13.88
CA LEU A 40 -27.04 -35.06 -12.58
C LEU A 40 -25.52 -34.91 -12.65
N SER A 41 -24.87 -35.38 -13.71
CA SER A 41 -23.42 -35.21 -13.89
C SER A 41 -23.04 -33.74 -14.11
N SER A 42 -23.85 -32.97 -14.85
CA SER A 42 -23.65 -31.53 -15.05
C SER A 42 -23.77 -30.75 -13.73
N VAL A 43 -24.77 -31.07 -12.91
CA VAL A 43 -24.93 -30.49 -11.56
C VAL A 43 -23.77 -30.92 -10.65
N GLY A 44 -23.36 -32.18 -10.72
CA GLY A 44 -22.20 -32.69 -9.96
C GLY A 44 -20.90 -31.99 -10.33
N ILE A 45 -20.64 -31.78 -11.62
CA ILE A 45 -19.47 -31.04 -12.12
C ILE A 45 -19.55 -29.57 -11.70
N GLY A 46 -20.72 -28.94 -11.85
CA GLY A 46 -20.94 -27.55 -11.43
C GLY A 46 -20.75 -27.36 -9.92
N LEU A 47 -21.28 -28.27 -9.11
CA LEU A 47 -21.11 -28.27 -7.65
C LEU A 47 -19.64 -28.53 -7.28
N THR A 48 -18.97 -29.46 -7.96
CA THR A 48 -17.55 -29.73 -7.72
C THR A 48 -16.69 -28.52 -8.10
N TYR A 49 -16.95 -27.90 -9.24
CA TYR A 49 -16.29 -26.67 -9.67
C TYR A 49 -16.54 -25.53 -8.68
N PHE A 50 -17.78 -25.34 -8.23
CA PHE A 50 -18.14 -24.34 -7.22
C PHE A 50 -17.45 -24.60 -5.87
N LEU A 51 -17.39 -25.86 -5.42
CA LEU A 51 -16.70 -26.25 -4.20
C LEU A 51 -15.18 -26.07 -4.33
N VAL A 52 -14.58 -26.41 -5.47
CA VAL A 52 -13.15 -26.18 -5.77
C VAL A 52 -12.85 -24.69 -5.87
N TRP A 53 -13.73 -23.90 -6.49
CA TRP A 53 -13.61 -22.45 -6.57
C TRP A 53 -13.76 -21.78 -5.20
N ARG A 54 -14.73 -22.22 -4.38
CA ARG A 54 -14.85 -21.80 -2.96
C ARG A 54 -13.66 -22.24 -2.12
N ARG A 55 -13.07 -23.40 -2.41
CA ARG A 55 -11.91 -23.97 -1.69
C ARG A 55 -10.56 -23.50 -2.23
N LYS A 56 -10.49 -22.77 -3.36
CA LYS A 56 -9.25 -22.15 -3.80
C LYS A 56 -8.85 -21.15 -2.73
N ALA A 57 -7.99 -21.62 -1.82
CA ALA A 57 -7.38 -20.79 -0.79
C ALA A 57 -6.80 -19.58 -1.51
N LYS A 58 -7.22 -18.38 -1.11
CA LYS A 58 -6.59 -17.15 -1.58
C LYS A 58 -5.10 -17.32 -1.27
N LYS A 59 -4.26 -17.37 -2.30
CA LYS A 59 -2.82 -17.44 -2.11
C LYS A 59 -2.41 -16.16 -1.38
N SER A 60 -2.11 -16.28 -0.09
CA SER A 60 -1.59 -15.17 0.70
C SER A 60 -0.08 -15.18 0.66
N ILE A 61 0.51 -13.99 0.75
CA ILE A 61 1.94 -13.86 0.99
C ILE A 61 2.16 -14.26 2.46
N PRO A 62 3.03 -15.23 2.78
CA PRO A 62 3.32 -15.54 4.17
C PRO A 62 3.92 -14.30 4.84
N LEU A 63 3.44 -13.99 6.04
CA LEU A 63 3.99 -12.88 6.83
C LEU A 63 5.50 -13.09 7.05
N GLY A 64 5.91 -14.28 7.49
CA GLY A 64 7.29 -14.51 7.87
C GLY A 64 7.69 -13.71 9.11
N ASP A 65 8.95 -13.83 9.50
CA ASP A 65 9.53 -13.16 10.66
C ASP A 65 10.68 -12.25 10.21
N GLY A 66 10.94 -11.23 11.02
CA GLY A 66 11.91 -10.21 10.70
C GLY A 66 12.28 -9.42 11.93
N TRP A 67 13.48 -8.85 11.86
CA TRP A 67 14.07 -8.03 12.90
C TRP A 67 14.96 -6.99 12.24
N TRP A 68 14.58 -5.74 12.41
CA TRP A 68 15.21 -4.59 11.78
C TRP A 68 15.91 -3.67 12.77
N GLY A 69 15.77 -3.94 14.07
CA GLY A 69 16.51 -3.27 15.13
C GLY A 69 17.99 -3.64 15.17
N HIS A 70 18.74 -2.90 15.99
CA HIS A 70 20.13 -3.24 16.30
C HIS A 70 20.26 -4.64 16.95
N GLY A 71 21.39 -5.31 16.70
CA GLY A 71 21.73 -6.57 17.36
C GLY A 71 20.89 -7.78 16.94
N GLN A 72 20.87 -8.80 17.82
CA GLN A 72 20.09 -10.02 17.63
C GLN A 72 18.63 -9.81 18.07
N GLN A 73 17.73 -10.54 17.43
CA GLN A 73 16.32 -10.53 17.75
C GLN A 73 16.10 -10.92 19.22
N THR A 74 15.32 -10.11 19.94
CA THR A 74 14.91 -10.45 21.29
C THR A 74 13.86 -11.58 21.25
N LEU A 75 13.76 -12.35 22.33
CA LEU A 75 12.77 -13.45 22.40
C LEU A 75 11.31 -12.97 22.24
N ARG A 76 11.03 -11.70 22.59
CA ARG A 76 9.71 -11.05 22.45
C ARG A 76 9.86 -9.55 22.18
N ASP A 77 8.98 -9.03 21.33
CA ASP A 77 8.79 -7.59 21.15
C ASP A 77 8.09 -6.98 22.39
N ASP A 78 8.44 -5.74 22.73
CA ASP A 78 7.67 -4.95 23.70
C ASP A 78 6.33 -4.54 23.08
N ASN A 79 5.23 -5.05 23.63
CA ASN A 79 3.89 -4.77 23.13
C ASN A 79 3.28 -3.48 23.69
N LYS A 80 4.04 -2.68 24.44
CA LYS A 80 3.56 -1.40 24.96
C LYS A 80 3.44 -0.35 23.86
N ILE A 81 2.50 0.57 24.07
CA ILE A 81 2.27 1.75 23.23
C ILE A 81 2.56 2.97 24.11
N TYR A 82 3.49 3.80 23.64
CA TYR A 82 3.98 4.96 24.36
C TYR A 82 3.43 6.24 23.71
N PRO A 83 2.86 7.17 24.48
CA PRO A 83 2.56 8.51 23.98
C PRO A 83 3.81 9.17 23.42
N PHE A 84 3.67 9.86 22.30
CA PHE A 84 4.73 10.63 21.68
C PHE A 84 4.27 12.07 21.50
N LYS A 85 5.20 13.02 21.58
CA LYS A 85 4.94 14.43 21.37
C LYS A 85 6.06 14.99 20.51
N VAL A 86 5.68 15.73 19.47
CA VAL A 86 6.64 16.39 18.58
C VAL A 86 7.17 17.62 19.30
N GLU A 87 8.48 17.73 19.39
CA GLU A 87 9.16 18.88 20.00
C GLU A 87 10.37 19.27 19.12
N THR A 88 10.76 20.53 19.20
CA THR A 88 11.96 21.07 18.54
C THR A 88 12.70 21.94 19.55
N SER A 89 14.01 21.80 19.63
CA SER A 89 14.88 22.62 20.46
C SER A 89 15.24 23.93 19.75
N GLU A 90 15.53 24.98 20.54
CA GLU A 90 16.04 26.24 20.00
C GLU A 90 17.39 26.02 19.27
N ASP A 91 18.20 25.06 19.71
CA ASP A 91 19.48 24.72 19.06
C ASP A 91 19.28 24.16 17.63
N GLU A 92 18.29 23.29 17.43
CA GLU A 92 17.94 22.78 16.09
C GLU A 92 17.46 23.90 15.16
N ILE A 93 16.64 24.83 15.67
CA ILE A 93 16.14 25.96 14.89
C ILE A 93 17.26 26.96 14.58
N ASN A 94 18.16 27.20 15.52
CA ASN A 94 19.35 28.04 15.31
C ASN A 94 20.29 27.42 14.27
N ASP A 95 20.52 26.10 14.32
CA ASP A 95 21.31 25.40 13.30
C ASP A 95 20.67 25.50 11.91
N LEU A 96 19.35 25.33 11.82
CA LEU A 96 18.59 25.51 10.59
C LEU A 96 18.77 26.93 10.02
N HIS A 97 18.55 27.96 10.83
CA HIS A 97 18.70 29.36 10.39
C HIS A 97 20.12 29.64 9.92
N ARG A 98 21.13 29.17 10.65
CA ARG A 98 22.54 29.31 10.25
C ARG A 98 22.81 28.68 8.89
N ARG A 99 22.25 27.49 8.60
CA ARG A 99 22.41 26.82 7.30
C ARG A 99 21.71 27.57 6.17
N ILE A 100 20.51 28.09 6.42
CA ILE A 100 19.78 28.92 5.46
C ILE A 100 20.58 30.18 5.13
N ASP A 101 21.13 30.86 6.14
CA ASP A 101 21.90 32.09 5.99
C ASP A 101 23.22 31.88 5.22
N GLN A 102 23.75 30.66 5.20
CA GLN A 102 24.98 30.27 4.51
C GLN A 102 24.77 29.67 3.11
N MET A 103 23.51 29.56 2.66
CA MET A 103 23.17 28.98 1.36
C MET A 103 23.70 29.84 0.20
N ARG A 104 24.15 29.18 -0.88
CA ARG A 104 24.55 29.82 -2.14
C ARG A 104 23.51 29.54 -3.21
N TYR A 105 23.11 30.58 -3.95
CA TYR A 105 22.21 30.47 -5.10
C TYR A 105 22.98 30.36 -6.41
N THR A 106 22.33 29.80 -7.43
CA THR A 106 22.85 29.70 -8.80
C THR A 106 21.89 30.40 -9.75
N GLU A 107 22.40 31.15 -10.72
CA GLU A 107 21.57 31.85 -11.71
C GLU A 107 20.79 30.85 -12.60
N PRO A 108 19.47 31.05 -12.79
CA PRO A 108 18.68 30.25 -13.72
C PRO A 108 18.80 30.76 -15.16
N LEU A 109 18.42 29.94 -16.14
CA LEU A 109 18.23 30.41 -17.52
C LEU A 109 17.07 31.42 -17.59
N GLU A 110 17.17 32.38 -18.50
CA GLU A 110 16.10 33.34 -18.78
C GLU A 110 14.80 32.62 -19.19
N ASP A 111 13.67 33.08 -18.64
CA ASP A 111 12.30 32.60 -18.94
C ASP A 111 12.06 31.08 -18.87
N CYS A 112 12.93 30.33 -18.16
CA CYS A 112 12.85 28.86 -18.14
C CYS A 112 11.76 28.28 -17.23
N GLY A 113 11.13 29.11 -16.39
CA GLY A 113 10.17 28.66 -15.38
C GLY A 113 10.74 27.51 -14.55
N PHE A 114 10.01 26.39 -14.47
CA PHE A 114 10.42 25.16 -13.79
C PHE A 114 10.82 24.02 -14.76
N GLN A 115 11.02 24.33 -16.04
CA GLN A 115 11.25 23.30 -17.08
C GLN A 115 12.58 22.55 -16.89
N TYR A 116 13.55 23.18 -16.23
CA TYR A 116 14.88 22.62 -15.95
C TYR A 116 15.07 22.27 -14.45
N GLY A 117 13.98 22.00 -13.74
CA GLY A 117 13.98 21.75 -12.31
C GLY A 117 13.55 22.98 -11.50
N PHE A 118 13.93 23.02 -10.23
CA PHE A 118 13.47 24.08 -9.33
C PHE A 118 14.10 25.43 -9.69
N ASN A 119 13.26 26.43 -9.97
CA ASN A 119 13.74 27.74 -10.38
C ASN A 119 14.43 28.49 -9.22
N SER A 120 15.69 28.93 -9.42
CA SER A 120 16.46 29.61 -8.37
C SER A 120 15.88 30.94 -7.91
N ASN A 121 15.24 31.72 -8.80
CA ASN A 121 14.59 32.97 -8.40
C ASN A 121 13.38 32.69 -7.50
N TYR A 122 12.63 31.63 -7.80
CA TYR A 122 11.54 31.20 -6.92
C TYR A 122 12.06 30.60 -5.60
N LEU A 123 13.19 29.89 -5.63
CA LEU A 123 13.82 29.34 -4.42
C LEU A 123 14.17 30.43 -3.41
N GLN A 124 14.69 31.59 -3.86
CA GLN A 124 14.96 32.73 -2.99
C GLN A 124 13.70 33.19 -2.24
N LYS A 125 12.53 33.19 -2.91
CA LYS A 125 11.25 33.51 -2.26
C LYS A 125 10.87 32.48 -1.19
N VAL A 126 11.03 31.19 -1.48
CA VAL A 126 10.75 30.10 -0.52
C VAL A 126 11.69 30.17 0.69
N VAL A 127 12.99 30.32 0.45
CA VAL A 127 14.01 30.41 1.50
C VAL A 127 13.79 31.67 2.35
N SER A 128 13.46 32.81 1.74
CA SER A 128 13.15 34.05 2.45
C SER A 128 11.94 33.90 3.37
N TYR A 129 10.87 33.25 2.90
CA TYR A 129 9.70 32.95 3.74
C TYR A 129 10.07 32.01 4.88
N TRP A 130 10.80 30.92 4.59
CA TRP A 130 11.22 29.96 5.61
C TRP A 130 12.08 30.61 6.70
N ARG A 131 13.02 31.47 6.31
CA ARG A 131 13.93 32.13 7.25
C ARG A 131 13.28 33.19 8.12
N ASN A 132 12.31 33.93 7.58
CA ASN A 132 11.85 35.18 8.19
C ASN A 132 10.38 35.17 8.62
N GLN A 133 9.55 34.26 8.10
CA GLN A 133 8.11 34.27 8.31
C GLN A 133 7.56 32.92 8.80
N PHE A 134 8.29 31.82 8.61
CA PHE A 134 7.84 30.50 9.02
C PHE A 134 7.95 30.31 10.53
N ASP A 135 6.80 30.21 11.18
CA ASP A 135 6.70 29.99 12.63
C ASP A 135 6.72 28.49 12.96
N TRP A 136 7.89 28.01 13.39
CA TRP A 136 8.09 26.63 13.83
C TRP A 136 7.25 26.26 15.05
N LYS A 137 7.07 27.17 16.01
CA LYS A 137 6.28 26.90 17.23
C LYS A 137 4.83 26.65 16.86
N LYS A 138 4.29 27.46 15.93
CA LYS A 138 2.95 27.25 15.37
C LYS A 138 2.83 25.92 14.62
N GLN A 139 3.83 25.51 13.84
CA GLN A 139 3.76 24.23 13.12
C GLN A 139 3.89 23.02 14.06
N VAL A 140 4.74 23.08 15.09
CA VAL A 140 4.83 22.03 16.11
C VAL A 140 3.54 21.93 16.91
N ALA A 141 2.91 23.06 17.24
CA ALA A 141 1.57 23.06 17.84
C ALA A 141 0.54 22.42 16.91
N LYS A 142 0.61 22.70 15.60
CA LYS A 142 -0.27 22.09 14.58
C LYS A 142 -0.09 20.58 14.50
N LEU A 143 1.14 20.08 14.53
CA LEU A 143 1.43 18.64 14.54
C LEU A 143 0.80 17.99 15.76
N ASN A 144 0.98 18.56 16.95
CA ASN A 144 0.45 18.00 18.19
C ASN A 144 -1.06 18.24 18.42
N GLU A 145 -1.83 18.71 17.42
CA GLU A 145 -3.30 18.77 17.53
C GLU A 145 -3.93 17.39 17.65
N TYR A 146 -3.27 16.35 17.13
CA TYR A 146 -3.73 14.96 17.22
C TYR A 146 -2.80 14.13 18.12
N PRO A 147 -3.31 13.05 18.75
CA PRO A 147 -2.48 12.17 19.57
C PRO A 147 -1.48 11.36 18.72
N HIS A 148 -0.19 11.42 19.11
CA HIS A 148 0.86 10.60 18.52
C HIS A 148 1.31 9.51 19.49
N PHE A 149 1.79 8.41 18.93
CA PHE A 149 2.27 7.27 19.68
C PHE A 149 3.49 6.62 19.01
N LYS A 150 4.25 5.87 19.81
CA LYS A 150 5.29 4.95 19.35
C LYS A 150 5.10 3.57 19.97
N THR A 151 5.42 2.53 19.22
CA THR A 151 5.50 1.15 19.72
C THR A 151 6.63 0.43 19.00
N ASN A 152 7.30 -0.49 19.69
CA ASN A 152 8.39 -1.25 19.10
C ASN A 152 7.85 -2.46 18.32
N ILE A 153 8.13 -2.54 17.03
CA ILE A 153 7.74 -3.67 16.17
C ILE A 153 9.00 -4.17 15.47
N GLU A 154 9.37 -5.43 15.71
CA GLU A 154 10.54 -6.05 15.09
C GLU A 154 11.84 -5.28 15.31
N GLY A 155 11.97 -4.69 16.50
CA GLY A 155 13.14 -3.90 16.88
C GLY A 155 13.15 -2.47 16.34
N LEU A 156 12.08 -1.99 15.70
CA LEU A 156 11.94 -0.60 15.26
C LEU A 156 10.88 0.15 16.06
N ASP A 157 11.21 1.36 16.49
CA ASP A 157 10.24 2.28 17.06
C ASP A 157 9.37 2.90 15.95
N VAL A 158 8.15 2.37 15.82
CA VAL A 158 7.18 2.79 14.80
C VAL A 158 6.29 3.89 15.35
N HIS A 159 6.35 5.06 14.73
CA HIS A 159 5.50 6.20 15.02
C HIS A 159 4.17 6.10 14.27
N PHE A 160 3.09 6.51 14.93
CA PHE A 160 1.78 6.68 14.30
C PHE A 160 0.93 7.75 15.00
N VAL A 161 0.08 8.41 14.21
CA VAL A 161 -1.04 9.22 14.73
C VAL A 161 -2.26 8.32 14.86
N HIS A 162 -2.99 8.43 15.97
CA HIS A 162 -4.23 7.68 16.19
C HIS A 162 -5.37 8.61 16.61
N VAL A 163 -6.34 8.79 15.73
CA VAL A 163 -7.48 9.67 15.94
C VAL A 163 -8.74 8.84 16.06
N ARG A 164 -9.38 8.91 17.23
CA ARG A 164 -10.64 8.22 17.50
C ARG A 164 -11.83 9.11 17.17
N ALA A 165 -12.86 8.53 16.56
CA ALA A 165 -14.13 9.20 16.39
C ALA A 165 -14.78 9.46 17.76
N PRO A 166 -15.39 10.64 18.00
CA PRO A 166 -16.18 10.89 19.19
C PRO A 166 -17.30 9.85 19.33
N HIS A 167 -17.57 9.37 20.54
CA HIS A 167 -18.65 8.42 20.74
C HIS A 167 -20.01 9.07 20.48
N ARG A 168 -20.77 8.54 19.52
CA ARG A 168 -22.14 8.97 19.21
C ARG A 168 -23.06 7.74 19.21
N PRO A 169 -24.18 7.75 19.98
CA PRO A 169 -25.10 6.62 20.02
C PRO A 169 -25.63 6.25 18.63
N GLY A 170 -25.59 4.96 18.29
CA GLY A 170 -26.07 4.45 17.00
C GLY A 170 -25.11 4.65 15.82
N GLN A 171 -24.02 5.41 15.97
CA GLN A 171 -23.03 5.59 14.90
C GLN A 171 -22.07 4.41 14.84
N LYS A 172 -21.85 3.88 13.64
CA LYS A 172 -20.88 2.81 13.39
C LYS A 172 -19.48 3.42 13.27
N VAL A 173 -18.51 2.88 13.99
CA VAL A 173 -17.10 3.28 13.88
C VAL A 173 -16.29 2.15 13.25
N LEU A 174 -15.54 2.44 12.19
CA LEU A 174 -14.68 1.46 11.50
C LEU A 174 -13.21 1.90 11.55
N PRO A 175 -12.27 0.97 11.78
CA PRO A 175 -10.84 1.30 11.75
C PRO A 175 -10.34 1.45 10.31
N LEU A 176 -9.58 2.52 10.05
CA LEU A 176 -8.99 2.85 8.76
C LEU A 176 -7.53 3.25 8.95
N MET A 177 -6.61 2.57 8.25
CA MET A 177 -5.22 2.98 8.17
C MET A 177 -4.97 3.78 6.88
N LEU A 178 -4.35 4.95 7.03
CA LEU A 178 -3.91 5.81 5.92
C LEU A 178 -2.38 5.77 5.82
N VAL A 179 -1.85 5.27 4.71
CA VAL A 179 -0.41 5.10 4.49
C VAL A 179 0.10 6.11 3.46
N HIS A 180 1.07 6.93 3.86
CA HIS A 180 1.65 7.99 3.03
C HIS A 180 2.68 7.47 2.00
N GLY A 181 3.23 8.37 1.19
CA GLY A 181 4.27 8.10 0.19
C GLY A 181 5.56 8.89 0.39
N TRP A 182 6.36 9.01 -0.67
CA TRP A 182 7.52 9.89 -0.81
C TRP A 182 7.24 10.92 -1.92
N PRO A 183 7.66 12.20 -1.75
CA PRO A 183 8.35 12.81 -0.61
C PRO A 183 7.39 13.24 0.52
N GLY A 184 6.26 12.54 0.68
CA GLY A 184 5.22 12.81 1.65
C GLY A 184 5.51 12.34 3.09
N SER A 185 4.50 12.46 3.95
CA SER A 185 4.55 12.03 5.35
C SER A 185 3.14 11.87 5.92
N PHE A 186 3.02 11.32 7.14
CA PHE A 186 1.75 11.23 7.85
C PHE A 186 0.98 12.57 7.95
N PHE A 187 1.66 13.71 7.83
CA PHE A 187 1.05 15.05 7.88
C PHE A 187 0.12 15.33 6.69
N GLU A 188 0.28 14.64 5.56
CA GLU A 188 -0.57 14.80 4.37
C GLU A 188 -2.06 14.59 4.67
N PHE A 189 -2.37 13.77 5.68
CA PHE A 189 -3.74 13.42 6.04
C PHE A 189 -4.41 14.41 7.00
N TYR A 190 -3.70 15.42 7.53
CA TYR A 190 -4.23 16.25 8.62
C TYR A 190 -5.52 16.98 8.28
N LYS A 191 -5.68 17.39 7.02
CA LYS A 191 -6.89 18.09 6.56
C LYS A 191 -8.09 17.16 6.39
N ILE A 192 -7.88 15.87 6.12
CA ILE A 192 -8.97 14.91 5.91
C ILE A 192 -9.41 14.23 7.22
N LEU A 193 -8.54 14.17 8.23
CA LEU A 193 -8.85 13.58 9.54
C LEU A 193 -10.21 14.01 10.12
N PRO A 194 -10.55 15.31 10.27
CA PRO A 194 -11.82 15.70 10.87
C PRO A 194 -13.03 15.31 10.01
N LEU A 195 -12.86 15.22 8.68
CA LEU A 195 -13.92 14.80 7.77
C LEU A 195 -14.22 13.30 7.90
N LEU A 196 -13.24 12.50 8.34
CA LEU A 196 -13.38 11.05 8.52
C LEU A 196 -13.79 10.69 9.96
N THR A 197 -13.31 11.43 10.95
CA THR A 197 -13.48 11.08 12.37
C THR A 197 -14.62 11.84 13.06
N ASP A 198 -14.93 13.08 12.65
CA ASP A 198 -15.98 13.91 13.25
C ASP A 198 -17.11 14.21 12.26
N THR A 199 -17.60 13.16 11.59
CA THR A 199 -18.78 13.23 10.73
C THR A 199 -20.08 13.00 11.52
N LYS A 200 -21.18 13.56 10.99
CA LYS A 200 -22.56 13.32 11.46
C LYS A 200 -23.25 12.15 10.75
N ASP A 201 -22.57 11.54 9.78
CA ASP A 201 -23.11 10.38 9.05
C ASP A 201 -23.24 9.16 9.97
N ASP A 202 -23.99 8.15 9.53
CA ASP A 202 -24.15 6.89 10.28
C ASP A 202 -22.83 6.11 10.45
N LEU A 203 -21.80 6.48 9.68
CA LEU A 203 -20.48 5.88 9.67
C LEU A 203 -19.41 6.93 9.97
N ALA A 204 -18.56 6.65 10.95
CA ALA A 204 -17.32 7.38 11.20
C ALA A 204 -16.12 6.43 11.17
N PHE A 205 -14.91 6.99 11.03
CA PHE A 205 -13.68 6.22 11.07
C PHE A 205 -12.86 6.53 12.32
N GLU A 206 -12.26 5.49 12.90
CA GLU A 206 -11.10 5.61 13.77
C GLU A 206 -9.86 5.45 12.89
N VAL A 207 -9.03 6.49 12.83
CA VAL A 207 -7.99 6.63 11.81
C VAL A 207 -6.59 6.45 12.41
N ILE A 208 -5.79 5.62 11.76
CA ILE A 208 -4.39 5.36 12.10
C ILE A 208 -3.52 5.83 10.94
N CYS A 209 -2.59 6.76 11.19
CA CYS A 209 -1.63 7.25 10.20
C CYS A 209 -0.20 6.93 10.66
N PRO A 210 0.36 5.76 10.31
CA PRO A 210 1.74 5.44 10.65
C PRO A 210 2.73 6.23 9.80
N SER A 211 3.91 6.50 10.35
CA SER A 211 5.08 6.85 9.54
C SER A 211 5.76 5.58 9.05
N ILE A 212 6.03 5.51 7.75
CA ILE A 212 6.80 4.41 7.14
C ILE A 212 8.16 4.31 7.85
N PRO A 213 8.67 3.12 8.19
CA PRO A 213 10.00 2.98 8.77
C PRO A 213 11.08 3.73 7.96
N GLY A 214 11.88 4.55 8.64
CA GLY A 214 12.81 5.50 8.01
C GLY A 214 12.21 6.85 7.60
N TYR A 215 10.92 7.11 7.83
CA TYR A 215 10.24 8.36 7.54
C TYR A 215 9.72 9.02 8.83
N GLY A 216 9.68 10.36 8.82
CA GLY A 216 9.09 11.15 9.90
C GLY A 216 9.73 10.83 11.24
N PHE A 217 8.93 10.31 12.17
CA PHE A 217 9.38 9.94 13.52
C PHE A 217 9.53 8.43 13.74
N SER A 218 9.36 7.61 12.69
CA SER A 218 9.63 6.17 12.76
C SER A 218 11.12 5.90 12.57
N GLU A 219 11.65 4.98 13.37
CA GLU A 219 13.04 4.57 13.28
C GLU A 219 13.38 3.96 11.91
N ALA A 220 14.60 4.22 11.43
CA ALA A 220 15.11 3.62 10.21
C ALA A 220 15.57 2.18 10.46
N PRO A 221 15.38 1.27 9.49
CA PRO A 221 15.96 -0.07 9.55
C PRO A 221 17.48 -0.06 9.73
N HIS A 222 18.00 -0.89 10.63
CA HIS A 222 19.44 -0.99 10.94
C HIS A 222 20.15 -2.15 10.26
N LYS A 223 19.38 -3.01 9.58
CA LYS A 223 19.90 -4.16 8.85
C LYS A 223 19.70 -3.98 7.36
N GLN A 224 20.66 -4.45 6.59
CA GLN A 224 20.45 -4.67 5.16
C GLN A 224 19.33 -5.69 4.99
N GLY A 225 18.50 -5.51 3.97
CA GLY A 225 17.44 -6.46 3.72
C GLY A 225 18.04 -7.76 3.22
N GLU A 226 18.01 -8.78 4.06
CA GLU A 226 18.11 -10.15 3.60
C GLU A 226 16.77 -10.52 2.96
N SER A 227 16.59 -10.07 1.71
CA SER A 227 15.61 -10.61 0.77
C SER A 227 15.93 -12.09 0.43
N GLU A 228 16.50 -12.86 1.36
CA GLU A 228 16.96 -14.21 1.08
C GLU A 228 15.81 -15.22 0.98
N THR A 229 14.64 -14.95 1.57
CA THR A 229 13.63 -16.02 1.74
C THR A 229 12.39 -15.90 0.86
N LEU A 230 11.91 -14.70 0.52
CA LEU A 230 10.62 -14.52 -0.17
C LEU A 230 10.75 -14.04 -1.61
N LEU A 231 11.57 -13.01 -1.84
CA LEU A 231 11.83 -12.49 -3.18
C LEU A 231 12.73 -13.43 -3.97
N LYS A 232 13.75 -14.06 -3.38
CA LYS A 232 14.49 -15.17 -4.03
C LYS A 232 13.55 -16.30 -4.46
N LYS A 233 12.62 -16.75 -3.59
CA LYS A 233 11.67 -17.82 -3.95
C LYS A 233 10.75 -17.41 -5.11
N ARG A 234 10.24 -16.18 -5.07
CA ARG A 234 9.35 -15.64 -6.12
C ARG A 234 10.07 -15.35 -7.44
N PHE A 235 11.33 -14.89 -7.40
CA PHE A 235 12.18 -14.71 -8.58
C PHE A 235 12.69 -16.04 -9.15
N LEU A 236 12.96 -17.04 -8.31
CA LEU A 236 13.36 -18.37 -8.78
C LEU A 236 12.18 -19.16 -9.37
N GLU A 237 10.95 -18.91 -8.91
CA GLU A 237 9.72 -19.56 -9.44
C GLU A 237 9.13 -18.84 -10.66
N SER A 238 9.44 -17.56 -10.85
CA SER A 238 9.01 -16.75 -12.00
C SER A 238 10.17 -16.68 -13.00
N ASN A 239 10.09 -17.38 -14.14
CA ASN A 239 11.02 -17.29 -15.28
C ASN A 239 11.10 -15.86 -15.87
N TYR A 240 11.55 -14.88 -15.09
CA TYR A 240 11.66 -13.48 -15.46
C TYR A 240 13.12 -13.14 -15.74
N ASP A 241 13.33 -12.44 -16.85
CA ASP A 241 14.61 -12.19 -17.52
C ASP A 241 15.75 -11.77 -16.56
N HIS A 242 16.91 -12.40 -16.74
CA HIS A 242 18.12 -12.21 -15.94
C HIS A 242 18.78 -10.82 -16.09
N ASN A 243 18.26 -9.96 -16.96
CA ASN A 243 18.82 -8.63 -17.24
C ASN A 243 18.25 -7.47 -16.39
N ALA A 244 17.45 -7.76 -15.35
CA ALA A 244 16.93 -6.74 -14.43
C ALA A 244 17.96 -6.30 -13.36
N THR A 245 19.17 -5.92 -13.78
CA THR A 245 20.25 -5.44 -12.90
C THR A 245 19.86 -4.15 -12.14
N PHE A 246 18.94 -3.35 -12.71
CA PHE A 246 18.43 -2.11 -12.11
C PHE A 246 17.50 -2.36 -10.92
N LEU A 247 16.79 -3.50 -10.89
CA LEU A 247 15.94 -3.91 -9.76
C LEU A 247 16.75 -4.64 -8.68
N ASN A 248 17.71 -5.48 -9.06
CA ASN A 248 18.54 -6.25 -8.11
C ASN A 248 19.36 -5.39 -7.15
N THR A 249 19.72 -4.16 -7.52
CA THR A 249 20.47 -3.24 -6.65
C THR A 249 19.57 -2.57 -5.59
N PHE A 250 18.27 -2.44 -5.87
CA PHE A 250 17.25 -1.93 -4.93
C PHE A 250 16.65 -3.03 -4.03
N LEU A 251 17.00 -4.30 -4.26
CA LEU A 251 16.42 -5.47 -3.58
C LEU A 251 17.21 -5.93 -2.34
N LEU A 252 18.28 -5.22 -1.96
CA LEU A 252 19.07 -5.47 -0.76
C LEU A 252 18.69 -4.45 0.33
N GLY A 253 17.49 -4.58 0.89
CA GLY A 253 16.98 -3.58 1.83
C GLY A 253 15.62 -3.92 2.42
N PHE A 254 15.28 -3.23 3.50
CA PHE A 254 13.90 -3.12 3.98
C PHE A 254 12.99 -2.67 2.84
N CYS A 255 11.94 -3.43 2.53
CA CYS A 255 11.08 -3.17 1.37
C CYS A 255 9.60 -2.98 1.74
N SER A 256 8.76 -2.74 0.73
CA SER A 256 7.31 -2.53 0.93
C SER A 256 6.58 -3.76 1.50
N LEU A 257 7.15 -4.96 1.40
CA LEU A 257 6.63 -6.16 2.07
C LEU A 257 6.89 -6.11 3.59
N ASP A 258 8.07 -5.64 3.99
CA ASP A 258 8.44 -5.52 5.40
C ASP A 258 7.63 -4.42 6.09
N ALA A 259 7.47 -3.27 5.42
CA ALA A 259 6.60 -2.20 5.89
C ALA A 259 5.14 -2.69 6.05
N ALA A 260 4.63 -3.45 5.08
CA ALA A 260 3.28 -4.02 5.16
C ALA A 260 3.12 -4.95 6.37
N ARG A 261 4.10 -5.80 6.62
CA ARG A 261 4.13 -6.70 7.78
C ARG A 261 4.18 -5.96 9.11
N ILE A 262 5.04 -4.96 9.22
CA ILE A 262 5.12 -4.09 10.40
C ILE A 262 3.77 -3.41 10.66
N PHE A 263 3.11 -2.90 9.62
CA PHE A 263 1.80 -2.26 9.78
C PHE A 263 0.67 -3.24 10.09
N LEU A 264 0.73 -4.49 9.61
CA LEU A 264 -0.20 -5.53 10.05
C LEU A 264 -0.03 -5.82 11.54
N LYS A 265 1.22 -5.97 12.02
CA LYS A 265 1.52 -6.14 13.44
C LYS A 265 1.08 -4.93 14.28
N LEU A 266 1.23 -3.71 13.76
CA LEU A 266 0.72 -2.50 14.39
C LEU A 266 -0.79 -2.57 14.58
N MET A 267 -1.55 -2.90 13.53
CA MET A 267 -3.01 -2.99 13.62
C MET A 267 -3.46 -4.10 14.57
N GLU A 268 -2.79 -5.26 14.56
CA GLU A 268 -3.06 -6.34 15.51
C GLU A 268 -2.81 -5.90 16.96
N ARG A 269 -1.73 -5.15 17.20
CA ARG A 269 -1.41 -4.62 18.54
C ARG A 269 -2.40 -3.60 19.05
N LEU A 270 -2.97 -2.81 18.14
CA LEU A 270 -4.07 -1.89 18.43
C LEU A 270 -5.41 -2.63 18.64
N GLY A 271 -5.45 -3.96 18.45
CA GLY A 271 -6.63 -4.79 18.66
C GLY A 271 -7.54 -4.89 17.42
N PHE A 272 -7.09 -4.43 16.26
CA PHE A 272 -7.88 -4.45 15.03
C PHE A 272 -7.64 -5.72 14.23
N ASN A 273 -8.65 -6.60 14.23
CA ASN A 273 -8.64 -7.84 13.44
C ASN A 273 -9.17 -7.65 12.01
N LYS A 274 -10.00 -6.62 11.79
CA LYS A 274 -10.54 -6.22 10.49
C LYS A 274 -10.51 -4.70 10.38
N PHE A 275 -10.01 -4.19 9.28
CA PHE A 275 -9.83 -2.77 9.05
C PHE A 275 -9.75 -2.46 7.55
N TYR A 276 -9.89 -1.18 7.24
CA TYR A 276 -9.73 -0.66 5.89
C TYR A 276 -8.34 -0.07 5.71
N LEU A 277 -7.88 -0.05 4.46
CA LEU A 277 -6.58 0.46 4.07
C LEU A 277 -6.77 1.49 2.95
N GLN A 278 -6.03 2.58 3.04
CA GLN A 278 -5.89 3.54 1.95
C GLN A 278 -4.43 3.98 1.86
N GLY A 279 -3.90 4.06 0.63
CA GLY A 279 -2.55 4.54 0.40
C GLY A 279 -2.35 4.96 -1.06
N GLY A 280 -1.54 6.00 -1.26
CA GLY A 280 -1.02 6.43 -2.56
C GLY A 280 0.50 6.25 -2.61
N ASP A 281 1.13 6.33 -3.78
CA ASP A 281 2.59 6.21 -3.94
C ASP A 281 3.13 4.92 -3.26
N TRP A 282 4.15 4.96 -2.39
CA TRP A 282 4.62 3.81 -1.60
C TRP A 282 3.51 3.19 -0.76
N GLY A 283 2.63 4.00 -0.19
CA GLY A 283 1.46 3.56 0.55
C GLY A 283 0.60 2.62 -0.26
N SER A 284 0.44 2.84 -1.58
CA SER A 284 -0.35 1.95 -2.44
C SER A 284 0.23 0.54 -2.54
N LEU A 285 1.57 0.44 -2.67
CA LEU A 285 2.28 -0.84 -2.70
C LEU A 285 2.20 -1.54 -1.35
N ILE A 286 2.42 -0.80 -0.25
CA ILE A 286 2.35 -1.32 1.12
C ILE A 286 0.94 -1.84 1.41
N THR A 287 -0.11 -1.06 1.16
CA THR A 287 -1.49 -1.49 1.44
C THR A 287 -1.92 -2.67 0.57
N THR A 288 -1.43 -2.75 -0.67
CA THR A 288 -1.66 -3.91 -1.54
C THR A 288 -1.00 -5.16 -0.96
N ASN A 289 0.25 -5.06 -0.50
CA ASN A 289 0.94 -6.16 0.16
C ASN A 289 0.23 -6.59 1.44
N MET A 290 -0.25 -5.65 2.26
CA MET A 290 -1.04 -5.95 3.47
C MET A 290 -2.29 -6.77 3.12
N ALA A 291 -3.05 -6.34 2.10
CA ALA A 291 -4.25 -7.05 1.65
C ALA A 291 -3.94 -8.44 1.08
N GLN A 292 -2.79 -8.62 0.43
CA GLN A 292 -2.33 -9.93 -0.06
C GLN A 292 -1.83 -10.83 1.08
N MET A 293 -1.22 -10.28 2.13
CA MET A 293 -0.76 -11.04 3.30
C MET A 293 -1.92 -11.49 4.19
N LYS A 294 -2.89 -10.61 4.44
CA LYS A 294 -4.02 -10.84 5.35
C LYS A 294 -5.36 -10.46 4.70
N PRO A 295 -5.88 -11.26 3.75
CA PRO A 295 -7.11 -10.96 3.01
C PRO A 295 -8.43 -11.22 3.78
N GLN A 296 -8.38 -11.59 5.06
CA GLN A 296 -9.52 -11.97 5.92
C GLN A 296 -9.86 -10.88 6.93
#